data_AF-A0AAV1T0J5-F1
#
_entry.id   AF-A0AAV1T0J5-F1
#
_cell.length_a   1.000
_cell.length_b   1.000
_cell.length_c   1.000
_cell.angle_alpha   90.00
_cell.angle_beta   90.00
_cell.angle_gamma   90.00
#
_symmetry.space_group_name_H-M   'P 1'
#
loop_
_entity.id
_entity.type
_entity.pdbx_description
1 polymer ?
#
loop_
_entity_poly.entity_id
_entity_poly.type
_entity_poly.pdbx_seq_one_letter_code
_entity_poly.pdbx_strand_id
1 'polypeptide(L)' 'MWIPAARLATEHSTDEILQSLAGDSQPATWQAHRASLRDFVRIPYQGVSFLCTSDAALHSLGGLALQVCGATVHIRKYSK' A
#
# COMPACT_ATOMS: atom_id res chain seq x y z
N MET A 1 5.43 1.86 -6.76
CA MET A 1 4.66 0.67 -6.34
C MET A 1 3.17 0.97 -6.42
N TRP A 2 2.33 -0.07 -6.49
CA TRP A 2 0.90 0.07 -6.81
C TRP A 2 0.03 -0.89 -6.01
N ILE A 3 -1.08 -0.39 -5.45
CA ILE A 3 -2.16 -1.19 -4.88
C ILE A 3 -3.41 -1.00 -5.77
N PRO A 4 -3.83 -1.99 -6.57
CA PRO A 4 -5.02 -1.92 -7.42
C PRO A 4 -6.31 -2.09 -6.59
N ALA A 5 -6.65 -1.08 -5.77
CA ALA A 5 -7.82 -1.09 -4.90
C ALA A 5 -8.81 0.01 -5.31
N ALA A 6 -9.39 -0.13 -6.51
CA ALA A 6 -10.30 0.87 -7.10
C ALA A 6 -11.44 1.27 -6.17
N ARG A 7 -12.14 0.29 -5.60
CA ARG A 7 -13.27 0.51 -4.69
C ARG A 7 -12.86 1.24 -3.40
N LEU A 8 -11.73 0.84 -2.81
CA LEU A 8 -11.19 1.50 -1.62
C LEU A 8 -10.78 2.95 -1.92
N ALA A 9 -10.14 3.19 -3.07
CA ALA A 9 -9.75 4.53 -3.50
C ALA A 9 -10.95 5.44 -3.81
N THR A 10 -12.15 4.89 -4.03
CA THR A 10 -13.39 5.68 -4.18
C THR A 10 -14.11 5.91 -2.87
N GLU A 11 -14.16 4.90 -2.00
CA GLU A 11 -14.96 4.91 -0.77
C GLU A 11 -14.26 5.65 0.38
N HIS A 12 -12.92 5.75 0.36
CA HIS A 12 -12.14 6.36 1.43
C HIS A 12 -11.29 7.54 0.96
N SER A 13 -11.10 8.50 1.86
CA SER A 13 -10.17 9.62 1.68
C SER A 13 -8.71 9.16 1.76
N THR A 14 -7.79 9.98 1.26
CA THR A 14 -6.36 9.70 1.36
C THR A 14 -5.92 9.52 2.81
N ASP A 15 -6.42 10.36 3.73
CA ASP A 15 -6.02 10.34 5.14
C ASP A 15 -6.48 9.06 5.86
N GLU A 16 -7.71 8.60 5.62
CA GLU A 16 -8.21 7.33 6.18
C GLU A 16 -7.38 6.14 5.70
N ILE A 17 -7.04 6.12 4.40
CA ILE A 17 -6.20 5.09 3.79
C ILE A 17 -4.82 5.09 4.47
N LEU A 18 -4.19 6.26 4.60
CA LEU A 18 -2.88 6.41 5.22
C LEU A 18 -2.88 6.01 6.70
N GLN A 19 -3.91 6.43 7.45
CA GLN A 19 -4.08 6.05 8.84
C GLN A 19 -4.19 4.52 8.98
N SER A 20 -4.94 3.86 8.11
CA SER A 20 -5.06 2.39 8.11
C SER A 20 -3.74 1.70 7.74
N LEU A 21 -2.97 2.26 6.81
CA LEU A 21 -1.65 1.74 6.41
C LEU A 21 -0.59 1.93 7.49
N ALA A 22 -0.73 2.95 8.33
CA ALA A 22 0.14 3.22 9.48
C ALA A 22 -0.15 2.30 10.69
N GLY A 23 -1.30 1.62 10.70
CA GLY A 23 -1.72 0.77 11.82
C GLY A 23 -0.83 -0.44 12.09
N ASP A 24 -0.88 -0.93 13.33
CA ASP A 24 -0.04 -2.04 13.82
C ASP A 24 -0.54 -3.43 13.41
N SER A 25 -1.72 -3.52 12.82
CA SER A 25 -2.29 -4.77 12.29
C SER A 25 -1.68 -5.22 10.96
N GLN A 26 -0.80 -4.43 10.36
CA GLN A 26 -0.16 -4.77 9.09
C GLN A 26 0.89 -5.88 9.26
N PRO A 27 1.17 -6.67 8.21
CA PRO A 27 2.21 -7.71 8.27
C PRO A 27 3.59 -7.15 8.63
N ALA A 28 4.39 -7.92 9.38
CA ALA A 28 5.73 -7.52 9.81
C ALA A 28 6.62 -7.02 8.65
N THR A 29 6.52 -7.64 7.47
CA THR A 29 7.23 -7.22 6.25
C THR A 29 6.87 -5.80 5.82
N TRP A 30 5.59 -5.42 5.90
CA TRP A 30 5.17 -4.04 5.65
C TRP A 30 5.80 -3.10 6.68
N GLN A 31 5.70 -3.44 7.96
CA GLN A 31 6.21 -2.62 9.06
C GLN A 31 7.71 -2.35 8.93
N ALA A 32 8.49 -3.39 8.63
CA ALA A 32 9.95 -3.32 8.47
C ALA A 32 10.39 -2.38 7.33
N HIS A 33 9.56 -2.21 6.30
CA HIS A 33 9.90 -1.40 5.13
C HIS A 33 9.19 -0.05 5.06
N ARG A 34 8.30 0.32 6.01
CA ARG A 34 7.53 1.58 5.98
C ARG A 34 8.41 2.82 5.75
N ALA A 35 9.59 2.88 6.35
CA ALA A 35 10.52 4.02 6.21
C ALA A 35 11.02 4.24 4.77
N SER A 36 10.95 3.22 3.92
CA SER A 36 11.32 3.28 2.50
C SER A 36 10.16 3.66 1.56
N LEU A 37 8.95 3.86 2.10
CA LEU A 37 7.73 4.14 1.33
C LEU A 37 7.32 5.60 1.47
N ARG A 38 7.08 6.29 0.36
CA ARG A 38 6.76 7.73 0.33
C ARG A 38 5.79 8.08 -0.79
N ASP A 39 5.35 9.34 -0.80
CA ASP A 39 4.58 9.94 -1.91
C ASP A 39 3.34 9.13 -2.29
N PHE A 40 2.56 8.76 -1.27
CA PHE A 40 1.31 8.04 -1.47
C PHE A 40 0.29 8.94 -2.16
N VAL A 41 -0.22 8.48 -3.30
CA VAL A 41 -1.23 9.18 -4.09
C VAL A 41 -2.42 8.25 -4.29
N ARG A 42 -3.56 8.68 -3.75
CA ARG A 42 -4.87 8.06 -4.03
C ARG A 42 -5.33 8.48 -5.42
N ILE A 43 -5.64 7.51 -6.27
CA ILE A 43 -6.19 7.71 -7.61
C ILE A 43 -7.60 7.13 -7.62
N PRO A 44 -8.66 7.96 -7.57
CA PRO A 44 -10.04 7.49 -7.56
C PRO A 44 -10.35 6.50 -8.68
N TYR A 45 -11.14 5.48 -8.38
CA TYR A 45 -11.52 4.39 -9.28
C TYR A 45 -10.37 3.51 -9.79
N GLN A 46 -9.14 3.73 -9.31
CA GLN A 46 -7.97 2.96 -9.74
C GLN A 46 -7.26 2.29 -8.56
N GLY A 47 -6.86 3.05 -7.54
CA GLY A 47 -6.08 2.52 -6.43
C GLY A 47 -5.14 3.54 -5.80
N VAL A 48 -4.01 3.05 -5.29
CA VAL A 48 -3.02 3.86 -4.56
C VAL A 48 -1.62 3.62 -5.15
N SER A 49 -0.98 4.71 -5.59
CA SER A 49 0.41 4.73 -6.03
C SER A 49 1.30 5.22 -4.89
N PHE A 50 2.54 4.74 -4.82
CA PHE A 50 3.53 5.23 -3.85
C PHE A 50 4.94 4.91 -4.33
N LEU A 51 5.91 5.73 -3.93
CA LEU A 51 7.33 5.51 -4.19
C LEU A 51 7.90 4.51 -3.17
N CYS A 52 8.74 3.60 -3.66
CA CYS A 52 9.56 2.72 -2.82
C CYS A 52 11.03 2.99 -3.15
N THR A 53 11.80 3.45 -2.18
CA THR A 53 13.20 3.86 -2.38
C THR A 53 14.22 2.75 -2.11
N SER A 54 13.76 1.57 -1.70
CA SER A 54 14.59 0.40 -1.43
C SER A 54 14.30 -0.73 -2.41
N ASP A 55 15.34 -1.26 -3.03
CA ASP A 55 15.27 -2.43 -3.91
C ASP A 55 14.83 -3.70 -3.15
N ALA A 56 15.41 -3.92 -1.96
CA ALA A 56 15.01 -5.02 -1.08
C ALA A 56 13.53 -4.96 -0.70
N ALA A 57 13.00 -3.75 -0.46
CA ALA A 57 11.59 -3.55 -0.18
C ALA A 57 10.70 -3.79 -1.42
N LEU A 58 11.12 -3.37 -2.62
CA LEU A 58 10.38 -3.63 -3.87
C LEU A 58 10.10 -5.13 -4.06
N HIS A 59 11.12 -5.95 -3.86
CA HIS A 59 11.00 -7.41 -3.97
C HIS A 59 10.19 -8.03 -2.83
N SER A 60 10.35 -7.56 -1.60
CA SER A 60 9.69 -8.14 -0.42
C SER A 60 8.21 -7.77 -0.31
N LEU A 61 7.83 -6.58 -0.79
CA LEU A 61 6.46 -6.06 -0.67
C LEU A 61 5.56 -6.48 -1.84
N GLY A 62 6.12 -6.89 -2.98
CA GLY A 62 5.33 -7.32 -4.13
C GLY A 62 4.42 -8.52 -3.82
N GLY A 63 3.11 -8.36 -4.00
CA GLY A 63 2.12 -9.41 -3.69
C GLY A 63 1.70 -9.49 -2.23
N LEU A 64 2.27 -8.67 -1.34
CA LEU A 64 1.90 -8.64 0.07
C LEU A 64 0.44 -8.19 0.25
N ALA A 65 -0.29 -8.90 1.11
CA ALA A 65 -1.65 -8.53 1.52
C ALA A 65 -1.60 -7.52 2.68
N LEU A 66 -2.39 -6.46 2.60
CA LEU A 66 -2.53 -5.41 3.60
C LEU A 66 -3.99 -5.30 4.05
N GLN A 67 -4.22 -4.86 5.28
CA GLN A 67 -5.56 -4.55 5.78
C GLN A 67 -5.78 -3.04 5.72
N VAL A 68 -6.58 -2.55 4.79
CA VAL A 68 -6.79 -1.12 4.58
C VAL A 68 -8.28 -0.83 4.66
N CYS A 69 -8.68 0.03 5.60
CA CYS A 69 -10.07 0.45 5.80
C CYS A 69 -11.05 -0.73 5.94
N GLY A 70 -10.62 -1.81 6.60
CA GLY A 70 -11.43 -3.02 6.80
C GLY A 70 -11.44 -4.00 5.62
N ALA A 71 -10.71 -3.72 4.54
CA ALA A 71 -10.59 -4.59 3.37
C ALA A 71 -9.17 -5.14 3.22
N THR A 72 -9.07 -6.40 2.78
CA THR A 72 -7.78 -6.99 2.39
C THR A 72 -7.45 -6.59 0.95
N VAL A 73 -6.34 -5.88 0.76
CA VAL A 73 -5.83 -5.45 -0.55
C VAL A 73 -4.43 -6.00 -0.78
N HIS A 74 -4.05 -6.19 -2.04
CA HIS A 74 -2.74 -6.72 -2.38
C HIS A 74 -1.91 -5.65 -3.08
N ILE A 75 -0.65 -5.53 -2.69
CA ILE A 75 0.33 -4.80 -3.47
C ILE A 75 0.57 -5.56 -4.78
N ARG A 76 0.51 -4.87 -5.92
CA ARG A 76 0.85 -5.46 -7.22
C ARG A 76 2.27 -6.02 -7.19
N LYS A 77 2.44 -7.26 -7.66
CA LYS A 77 3.76 -7.89 -7.78
C LYS A 77 4.69 -6.99 -8.58
N TYR A 78 5.90 -6.80 -8.06
CA TYR A 78 6.97 -6.16 -8.79
C TYR A 78 7.43 -7.10 -9.91
N SER A 79 7.42 -6.60 -11.16
CA SER A 79 8.02 -7.26 -12.32
C SER A 79 9.20 -6.41 -12.74
N LYS A 80 10.36 -7.04 -12.90
CA LYS A 80 11.52 -6.42 -13.55
C LYS A 80 11.29 -6.30 -15.05
#